data_AF-A0A398D1C0-F1
#
_entry.id   AF-A0A398D1C0-F1
#
_cell.length_a   1.000
_cell.length_b   1.000
_cell.length_c   1.000
_cell.angle_alpha   90.00
_cell.angle_beta   90.00
_cell.angle_gamma   90.00
#
_symmetry.space_group_name_H-M   'P 1'
#
loop_
_entity.id
_entity.type
_entity.pdbx_description
1 polymer ?
#
loop_
_entity_poly.entity_id
_entity_poly.type
_entity_poly.pdbx_seq_one_letter_code
_entity_poly.pdbx_strand_id
1 'polypeptide(L)'
;MQRHRTGWILLLVVLAAAVMCTGCGTNAFDAASPAWIQVPIDSAKMSALQTEVDDGHRPGELDPEQVTGDFLVYDLAIPVSNMQDKKQRNGQSDVTVSLQDGRTVQLVLVQPVRKDSTGIWCVQKYRFLTKQ
;
A
#
# COMPACT_ATOMS: atom_id res chain seq x y z
N MET A 1 -30.58 -2.80 74.61
CA MET A 1 -30.20 -1.42 74.23
C MET A 1 -29.12 -1.49 73.15
N GLN A 2 -29.36 -0.81 72.01
CA GLN A 2 -28.40 -0.20 71.06
C GLN A 2 -27.20 -1.06 70.58
N ARG A 3 -27.24 -1.65 69.37
CA ARG A 3 -27.01 -1.11 68.01
C ARG A 3 -25.54 -1.07 67.55
N HIS A 4 -25.35 -1.71 66.38
CA HIS A 4 -24.24 -1.64 65.41
C HIS A 4 -22.88 -2.25 65.78
N ARG A 5 -22.46 -3.25 64.99
CA ARG A 5 -21.36 -3.10 64.01
C ARG A 5 -21.22 -4.32 63.10
N THR A 6 -20.84 -4.02 61.85
CA THR A 6 -20.13 -4.87 60.87
C THR A 6 -20.83 -6.11 60.32
N GLY A 7 -21.73 -5.87 59.35
CA GLY A 7 -22.08 -6.85 58.31
C GLY A 7 -20.93 -6.97 57.31
N TRP A 8 -20.03 -7.90 57.58
CA TRP A 8 -18.89 -8.29 56.75
C TRP A 8 -18.94 -9.81 56.58
N ILE A 9 -19.93 -10.32 55.85
CA ILE A 9 -19.91 -11.71 55.35
C ILE A 9 -20.43 -11.69 53.91
N LEU A 10 -19.52 -11.34 53.01
CA LEU A 10 -19.47 -11.87 51.65
C LEU A 10 -19.34 -13.39 51.76
N LEU A 11 -20.38 -14.16 51.41
CA LEU A 11 -20.21 -15.58 51.08
C LEU A 11 -21.44 -16.10 50.32
N LEU A 12 -21.17 -16.88 49.26
CA LEU A 12 -22.05 -17.86 48.62
C LEU A 12 -23.10 -17.37 47.61
N VAL A 13 -22.67 -17.17 46.36
CA VAL A 13 -23.30 -17.87 45.22
C VAL A 13 -22.18 -18.33 44.28
N VAL A 14 -21.75 -19.57 44.47
CA VAL A 14 -20.92 -20.34 43.53
C VAL A 14 -21.85 -21.34 42.84
N LEU A 15 -21.53 -21.64 41.58
CA LEU A 15 -21.86 -22.87 40.84
C LEU A 15 -23.06 -22.85 39.88
N ALA A 16 -22.77 -22.63 38.59
CA ALA A 16 -23.22 -23.56 37.55
C ALA A 16 -22.25 -23.49 36.36
N ALA A 17 -21.59 -24.61 36.12
CA ALA A 17 -20.61 -24.82 35.07
C ALA A 17 -21.26 -24.95 33.69
N ALA A 18 -20.64 -24.36 32.68
CA ALA A 18 -20.69 -24.83 31.30
C ALA A 18 -19.32 -24.61 30.66
N VAL A 19 -18.48 -25.61 30.82
CA VAL A 19 -17.31 -25.84 29.97
C VAL A 19 -17.85 -26.12 28.57
N MET A 20 -17.68 -25.18 27.65
CA MET A 20 -17.66 -25.46 26.22
C MET A 20 -16.32 -25.02 25.66
N CYS A 21 -15.40 -25.98 25.64
CA CYS A 21 -14.28 -25.97 24.73
C CYS A 21 -14.86 -25.98 23.31
N THR A 22 -14.83 -24.86 22.61
CA THR A 22 -15.11 -24.84 21.18
C THR A 22 -14.15 -23.86 20.51
N GLY A 23 -13.11 -24.45 19.94
CA GLY A 23 -12.28 -23.84 18.93
C GLY A 23 -11.30 -22.79 19.44
N CYS A 24 -10.05 -23.21 19.64
CA CYS A 24 -8.97 -22.45 19.00
C CYS A 24 -9.29 -22.43 17.50
N GLY A 25 -10.10 -21.46 17.07
CA GLY A 25 -10.02 -20.95 15.72
C GLY A 25 -8.61 -20.40 15.61
N THR A 26 -7.69 -21.24 15.12
CA THR A 26 -6.56 -20.73 14.38
C THR A 26 -7.20 -19.94 13.25
N ASN A 27 -7.40 -18.64 13.51
CA ASN A 27 -7.58 -17.69 12.44
C ASN A 27 -6.45 -18.02 11.50
N ALA A 28 -6.85 -18.39 10.28
CA ALA A 28 -5.97 -18.61 9.16
C ALA A 28 -4.81 -17.62 9.30
N PHE A 29 -3.58 -18.10 9.12
CA PHE A 29 -2.47 -17.21 8.85
C PHE A 29 -2.97 -16.21 7.82
N ASP A 30 -3.29 -15.00 8.29
CA ASP A 30 -3.52 -13.85 7.45
C ASP A 30 -2.20 -13.76 6.70
N ALA A 31 -2.20 -14.22 5.45
CA ALA A 31 -1.07 -14.01 4.56
C ALA A 31 -0.95 -12.50 4.44
N ALA A 32 -0.12 -11.92 5.32
CA ALA A 32 0.04 -10.49 5.44
C ALA A 32 0.31 -9.96 4.04
N SER A 33 -0.57 -9.10 3.55
CA SER A 33 -0.41 -8.52 2.22
C SER A 33 1.01 -7.96 2.13
N PRO A 34 1.75 -8.27 1.05
CA PRO A 34 3.15 -7.89 0.94
C PRO A 34 3.31 -6.39 1.16
N ALA A 35 4.31 -6.04 1.97
CA ALA A 35 4.53 -4.68 2.43
C ALA A 35 4.87 -3.75 1.26
N TRP A 36 4.40 -2.50 1.34
CA TRP A 36 4.72 -1.47 0.36
C TRP A 36 6.14 -0.95 0.56
N ILE A 37 6.93 -0.97 -0.51
CA ILE A 37 8.26 -0.35 -0.57
C ILE A 37 8.08 1.09 -1.02
N GLN A 38 8.51 2.05 -0.20
CA GLN A 38 8.43 3.48 -0.52
C GLN A 38 9.60 3.91 -1.40
N VAL A 39 9.32 4.73 -2.39
CA VAL A 39 10.32 5.39 -3.23
C VAL A 39 10.42 6.85 -2.76
N PRO A 40 11.59 7.32 -2.29
CA PRO A 40 11.75 8.69 -1.85
C PRO A 40 11.50 9.68 -3.00
N ILE A 41 10.63 10.67 -2.76
CA ILE A 41 10.36 11.76 -3.71
C ILE A 41 10.96 13.05 -3.13
N ASP A 42 11.97 13.58 -3.81
CA ASP A 42 12.60 14.85 -3.48
C ASP A 42 11.88 16.00 -4.21
N SER A 43 11.20 16.87 -3.45
CA SER A 43 10.38 17.93 -4.02
C SER A 43 11.18 18.94 -4.86
N ALA A 44 12.44 19.22 -4.51
CA ALA A 44 13.29 20.12 -5.27
C ALA A 44 13.68 19.50 -6.61
N LYS A 45 14.07 18.21 -6.61
CA LYS A 45 14.37 17.47 -7.84
C LYS A 45 13.15 17.36 -8.74
N MET A 46 11.96 17.09 -8.19
CA MET A 46 10.74 16.99 -8.99
C MET A 46 10.33 18.33 -9.58
N SER A 47 10.56 19.44 -8.87
CA SER A 47 10.32 20.77 -9.41
C SER A 47 11.25 21.08 -10.59
N ALA A 48 12.54 20.72 -10.47
CA ALA A 48 13.48 20.86 -11.57
C ALA A 48 13.10 19.99 -12.78
N LEU A 49 12.71 18.74 -12.53
CA LEU A 49 12.22 17.82 -13.57
C LEU A 49 10.97 18.35 -14.28
N GLN A 50 10.03 18.94 -13.54
CA GLN A 50 8.85 19.59 -14.13
C GLN A 50 9.27 20.70 -15.09
N THR A 51 10.25 21.53 -14.73
CA THR A 51 10.77 22.59 -15.62
C THR A 51 11.40 22.01 -16.88
N GLU A 52 12.22 20.94 -16.77
CA GLU A 52 12.80 20.28 -17.94
C GLU A 52 11.72 19.78 -18.91
N VAL A 53 10.63 19.22 -18.37
CA VAL A 53 9.50 18.72 -19.14
C VAL A 53 8.68 19.84 -19.76
N ASP A 54 8.47 20.93 -19.04
CA ASP A 54 7.82 22.14 -19.57
C ASP A 54 8.62 22.73 -20.75
N ASP A 55 9.95 22.62 -20.72
CA ASP A 55 10.86 23.01 -21.81
C ASP A 55 10.92 21.99 -22.97
N GLY A 56 10.10 20.93 -22.92
CA GLY A 56 9.98 19.92 -23.96
C GLY A 56 10.97 18.75 -23.86
N HIS A 57 11.77 18.67 -22.79
CA HIS A 57 12.64 17.53 -22.54
C HIS A 57 11.85 16.39 -21.89
N ARG A 58 12.31 15.14 -22.07
CA ARG A 58 11.78 13.97 -21.35
C ARG A 58 10.24 13.88 -21.32
N PRO A 59 9.53 14.03 -22.46
CA PRO A 59 8.05 14.08 -22.49
C PRO A 59 7.39 12.81 -21.93
N GLY A 60 8.13 11.70 -21.85
CA GLY A 60 7.68 10.46 -21.23
C GLY A 60 7.32 10.57 -19.75
N GLU A 61 7.83 11.57 -19.04
CA GLU A 61 7.48 11.82 -17.62
C GLU A 61 6.03 12.27 -17.43
N LEU A 62 5.35 12.68 -18.52
CA LEU A 62 3.93 13.02 -18.53
C LEU A 62 3.01 11.81 -18.65
N ASP A 63 3.56 10.64 -19.03
CA ASP A 63 2.80 9.40 -19.16
C ASP A 63 3.11 8.43 -18.01
N PRO A 64 2.14 8.13 -17.13
CA PRO A 64 2.38 7.19 -16.04
C PRO A 64 2.69 5.76 -16.51
N GLU A 65 2.33 5.37 -17.74
CA GLU A 65 2.70 4.05 -18.26
C GLU A 65 4.18 3.98 -18.60
N GLN A 66 4.67 5.00 -19.30
CA GLN A 66 6.09 5.14 -19.59
C GLN A 66 6.92 5.25 -18.30
N VAL A 67 6.52 6.09 -17.34
CA VAL A 67 7.21 6.20 -16.03
C VAL A 67 7.24 4.86 -15.29
N THR A 68 6.15 4.09 -15.34
CA THR A 68 6.12 2.74 -14.74
C THR A 68 7.10 1.80 -15.44
N GLY A 69 7.13 1.81 -16.77
CA GLY A 69 8.03 0.97 -17.56
C GLY A 69 9.50 1.28 -17.26
N ASP A 70 9.85 2.57 -17.29
CA ASP A 70 11.19 3.05 -17.02
C ASP A 70 11.63 2.69 -15.59
N PHE A 71 10.77 2.87 -14.59
CA PHE A 71 11.07 2.48 -13.21
C PHE A 71 11.32 0.97 -13.07
N LEU A 72 10.48 0.14 -13.67
CA LEU A 72 10.67 -1.31 -13.60
C LEU A 72 11.98 -1.75 -14.28
N VAL A 73 12.29 -1.17 -15.44
CA VAL A 73 13.48 -1.55 -16.23
C VAL A 73 14.77 -0.99 -15.64
N TYR A 74 14.82 0.30 -15.33
CA TYR A 74 16.06 1.00 -14.97
C TYR A 74 16.33 1.01 -13.46
N ASP A 75 15.31 1.15 -12.62
CA ASP A 75 15.49 1.17 -11.16
C ASP A 75 15.46 -0.22 -10.54
N LEU A 76 14.58 -1.10 -11.03
CA LEU A 76 14.43 -2.45 -10.47
C LEU A 76 15.10 -3.56 -11.29
N ALA A 77 15.61 -3.26 -12.49
CA ALA A 77 16.18 -4.24 -13.43
C ALA A 77 15.20 -5.40 -13.78
N ILE A 78 13.91 -5.07 -13.89
CA ILE A 78 12.84 -6.01 -14.18
C ILE A 78 12.31 -5.76 -15.61
N PRO A 79 12.43 -6.73 -16.52
CA PRO A 79 11.85 -6.61 -17.85
C PRO A 79 10.32 -6.63 -17.76
N VAL A 80 9.69 -5.62 -18.38
CA VAL A 80 8.23 -5.52 -18.45
C VAL A 80 7.72 -6.39 -19.59
N SER A 81 6.68 -7.17 -19.33
CA SER A 81 6.01 -7.96 -20.38
C SER A 81 4.73 -7.28 -20.84
N ASN A 82 3.78 -7.05 -19.94
CA ASN A 82 2.53 -6.36 -20.25
C ASN A 82 1.99 -5.60 -19.02
N MET A 83 1.59 -4.35 -19.23
CA MET A 83 0.80 -3.60 -18.26
C MET A 83 -0.66 -4.05 -18.35
N GLN A 84 -1.25 -4.41 -17.20
CA GLN A 84 -2.59 -5.04 -17.19
C GLN A 84 -3.69 -4.04 -16.84
N ASP A 85 -3.51 -3.30 -15.75
CA ASP A 85 -4.55 -2.42 -15.22
C ASP A 85 -3.96 -1.10 -14.80
N LYS A 86 -4.62 -0.01 -15.20
CA LYS A 86 -4.30 1.36 -14.81
C LYS A 86 -5.57 2.07 -14.36
N LYS A 87 -5.55 2.62 -13.15
CA LYS A 87 -6.62 3.45 -12.61
C LYS A 87 -6.06 4.79 -12.18
N GLN A 88 -6.38 5.83 -12.93
CA GLN A 88 -5.93 7.19 -12.67
C GLN A 88 -7.04 8.01 -12.04
N ARG A 89 -6.77 8.65 -10.89
CA ARG A 89 -7.67 9.58 -10.20
C ARG A 89 -6.88 10.72 -9.57
N ASN A 90 -7.24 11.97 -9.91
CA ASN A 90 -6.78 13.20 -9.23
C ASN A 90 -5.26 13.23 -8.90
N GLY A 91 -4.42 13.08 -9.92
CA GLY A 91 -2.96 13.06 -9.78
C GLY A 91 -2.37 11.89 -8.98
N GLN A 92 -3.11 10.79 -8.91
CA GLN A 92 -2.64 9.46 -8.53
C GLN A 92 -2.98 8.46 -9.64
N SER A 93 -2.10 7.49 -9.89
CA SER A 93 -2.32 6.38 -10.81
C SER A 93 -1.90 5.07 -10.16
N ASP A 94 -2.85 4.16 -9.98
CA ASP A 94 -2.59 2.81 -9.50
C ASP A 94 -2.38 1.90 -10.70
N VAL A 95 -1.24 1.22 -10.78
CA VAL A 95 -0.83 0.40 -11.91
C VAL A 95 -0.51 -1.02 -11.46
N THR A 96 -1.04 -2.02 -12.17
CA THR A 96 -0.71 -3.43 -11.96
C THR A 96 -0.04 -4.00 -13.20
N VAL A 97 1.14 -4.61 -13.02
CA VAL A 97 1.96 -5.16 -14.11
C VAL A 97 2.22 -6.63 -13.86
N SER A 98 1.98 -7.48 -14.87
CA SER A 98 2.49 -8.85 -14.86
C SER A 98 3.90 -8.88 -15.41
N LEU A 99 4.79 -9.56 -14.70
CA LEU A 99 6.19 -9.71 -15.04
C LEU A 99 6.40 -11.03 -15.80
N GLN A 100 7.50 -11.12 -16.56
CA GLN A 100 7.81 -12.29 -17.39
C GLN A 100 8.02 -13.57 -16.56
N ASP A 101 8.46 -13.43 -15.32
CA ASP A 101 8.63 -14.54 -14.37
C ASP A 101 7.32 -14.98 -13.69
N GLY A 102 6.19 -14.39 -14.09
CA GLY A 102 4.86 -14.68 -13.57
C GLY A 102 4.57 -14.03 -12.22
N ARG A 103 5.43 -13.15 -11.69
CA ARG A 103 5.09 -12.28 -10.57
C ARG A 103 4.19 -11.14 -11.04
N THR A 104 3.44 -10.57 -10.11
CA THR A 104 2.67 -9.34 -10.34
C THR A 104 3.20 -8.24 -9.43
N VAL A 105 3.39 -7.04 -9.97
CA VAL A 105 3.78 -5.86 -9.20
C VAL A 105 2.66 -4.82 -9.25
N GLN A 106 2.37 -4.23 -8.10
CA GLN A 106 1.49 -3.07 -8.00
C GLN A 106 2.33 -1.84 -7.71
N LEU A 107 2.06 -0.76 -8.43
CA LEU A 107 2.70 0.54 -8.25
C LEU A 107 1.64 1.59 -7.99
N VAL A 108 1.99 2.58 -7.18
CA VAL A 108 1.23 3.81 -7.01
C VAL A 108 2.11 4.95 -7.50
N LEU A 109 1.65 5.65 -8.53
CA LEU A 109 2.27 6.84 -9.06
C LEU A 109 1.50 8.06 -8.59
N VAL A 110 2.21 9.17 -8.41
CA VAL A 110 1.63 10.46 -8.03
C VAL A 110 2.22 11.56 -8.91
N GLN A 111 1.49 12.66 -9.06
CA GLN A 111 2.05 13.88 -9.65
C GLN A 111 2.48 14.83 -8.53
N PRO A 112 3.79 14.98 -8.23
CA PRO A 112 4.24 15.70 -7.04
C PRO A 112 4.13 17.23 -7.18
N VAL A 113 4.11 17.77 -8.41
CA VAL A 113 4.16 19.22 -8.66
C VAL A 113 2.81 19.79 -9.12
N ARG A 114 2.26 19.30 -10.24
CA ARG A 114 0.94 19.71 -10.78
C ARG A 114 0.01 18.51 -10.87
N LYS A 115 -1.31 18.71 -10.69
CA LYS A 115 -2.30 17.62 -10.67
C LYS A 115 -3.12 17.49 -11.97
N ASP A 116 -2.79 18.31 -12.97
CA ASP A 116 -3.45 18.33 -14.29
C ASP A 116 -2.67 17.49 -15.31
N SER A 117 -3.05 17.55 -16.59
CA SER A 117 -2.41 16.79 -17.67
C SER A 117 -0.96 17.17 -17.96
N THR A 118 -0.43 18.24 -17.36
CA THR A 118 0.96 18.70 -17.54
C THR A 118 1.85 18.30 -16.37
N GLY A 119 1.30 17.70 -15.31
CA GLY A 119 2.08 17.25 -14.17
C GLY A 119 2.90 16.00 -14.50
N ILE A 120 4.19 16.03 -14.17
CA ILE A 120 5.04 14.84 -14.23
C ILE A 120 4.53 13.76 -13.27
N TRP A 121 4.74 12.49 -13.62
CA TRP A 121 4.42 11.34 -12.79
C TRP A 121 5.66 10.78 -12.11
N CYS A 122 5.49 10.28 -10.88
CA CYS A 122 6.57 9.64 -10.14
C CYS A 122 6.03 8.43 -9.39
N VAL A 123 6.79 7.34 -9.36
CA VAL A 123 6.48 6.20 -8.50
C VAL A 123 6.65 6.62 -7.04
N GLN A 124 5.58 6.53 -6.26
CA GLN A 124 5.60 6.76 -4.81
C GLN A 124 5.95 5.48 -4.05
N LYS A 125 5.38 4.36 -4.48
CA LYS A 125 5.56 3.07 -3.82
C LYS A 125 5.18 1.91 -4.73
N TYR A 126 5.72 0.74 -4.42
CA TYR A 126 5.40 -0.50 -5.12
C TYR A 126 5.37 -1.70 -4.16
N ARG A 127 4.76 -2.81 -4.60
CA ARG A 127 4.82 -4.10 -3.92
C ARG A 127 4.70 -5.26 -4.90
N PHE A 128 5.35 -6.37 -4.60
CA PHE A 128 5.15 -7.63 -5.33
C PHE A 128 4.00 -8.39 -4.70
N LEU A 129 3.04 -8.85 -5.50
CA LEU A 129 1.99 -9.74 -5.04
C LEU A 129 2.52 -11.17 -4.98
N THR A 130 2.29 -11.85 -3.87
CA THR A 130 2.46 -13.29 -3.76
C THR A 130 1.36 -13.97 -4.57
N LYS A 131 1.73 -15.00 -5.37
CA LYS A 131 0.74 -15.90 -5.96
C LYS A 131 -0.04 -16.52 -4.79
N GLN A 132 -1.36 -16.40 -4.83
CA GLN A 132 -2.26 -17.16 -3.94
C GLN A 132 -2.26 -18.63 -4.33
#